data_AF-A0A7X2MFF6-F1
#
_entry.id   AF-A0A7X2MFF6-F1
#
_cell.length_a   1.000
_cell.length_b   1.000
_cell.length_c   1.000
_cell.angle_alpha   90.00
_cell.angle_beta   90.00
_cell.angle_gamma   90.00
#
_symmetry.space_group_name_H-M   'P 1'
#
loop_
_entity.id
_entity.type
_entity.pdbx_description
1 polymer ?
#
loop_
_entity_poly.entity_id
_entity_poly.type
_entity_poly.pdbx_seq_one_letter_code
_entity_poly.pdbx_strand_id
1 'polypeptide(L)' 'MQYVVMKTDDIRTNLATEQYLMNSDKIKPPFMLFYIEKPCIIVGRNQNTMEEINQKYCEEHGITITRRLS' A
#
# COMPACT_ATOMS: atom_id res chain seq x y z
N MET A 1 -15.13 -16.48 6.97
CA MET A 1 -14.01 -15.59 6.61
C MET A 1 -14.51 -14.63 5.55
N GLN A 2 -14.52 -13.33 5.84
CA GLN A 2 -14.97 -12.31 4.89
C GLN A 2 -13.83 -11.93 3.94
N TYR A 3 -14.15 -11.41 2.77
CA TYR A 3 -13.15 -10.82 1.88
C TYR A 3 -13.58 -9.44 1.39
N VAL A 4 -12.59 -8.58 1.14
CA VAL A 4 -12.75 -7.24 0.60
C VAL A 4 -11.83 -7.10 -0.60
N VAL A 5 -12.36 -6.62 -1.72
CA VAL A 5 -11.59 -6.30 -2.93
C VAL A 5 -11.63 -4.80 -3.11
N MET A 6 -10.45 -4.16 -3.09
CA MET A 6 -10.31 -2.73 -3.27
C MET A 6 -10.61 -2.35 -4.73
N LYS A 7 -11.36 -1.25 -4.92
CA LYS A 7 -11.74 -0.76 -6.25
C LYS A 7 -10.74 0.21 -6.87
N THR A 8 -9.89 0.81 -6.04
CA THR A 8 -8.86 1.75 -6.48
C THR A 8 -7.55 1.01 -6.71
N ASP A 9 -6.76 1.54 -7.64
CA ASP A 9 -5.40 1.11 -7.94
C ASP A 9 -4.34 2.10 -7.45
N ASP A 10 -4.72 2.97 -6.50
CA ASP A 10 -3.83 3.85 -5.77
C ASP A 10 -3.40 3.23 -4.44
N ILE A 11 -2.12 2.84 -4.40
CA ILE A 11 -1.51 2.20 -3.24
C ILE A 11 -1.61 3.03 -1.96
N ARG A 12 -1.68 4.36 -2.07
CA ARG A 12 -1.82 5.25 -0.91
C ARG A 12 -3.16 5.05 -0.23
N THR A 13 -4.23 4.90 -1.02
CA THR A 13 -5.57 4.62 -0.50
C THR A 13 -5.70 3.18 -0.03
N ASN A 14 -5.07 2.22 -0.73
CA ASN A 14 -5.13 0.81 -0.38
C ASN A 14 -4.42 0.52 0.96
N LEU A 15 -3.21 1.03 1.19
CA LEU A 15 -2.52 0.92 2.48
C LEU A 15 -3.26 1.65 3.61
N ALA A 16 -3.84 2.83 3.33
CA ALA A 16 -4.64 3.53 4.33
C ALA A 16 -5.88 2.72 4.73
N THR A 17 -6.52 2.04 3.79
CA THR A 17 -7.68 1.19 4.05
C THR A 17 -7.29 -0.08 4.80
N GLU A 18 -6.17 -0.72 4.43
CA GLU A 18 -5.61 -1.85 5.18
C GLU A 18 -5.40 -1.45 6.65
N GLN A 19 -4.70 -0.35 6.90
CA GLN A 19 -4.45 0.15 8.24
C GLN A 19 -5.75 0.49 8.99
N TYR A 20 -6.72 1.12 8.33
CA TYR A 20 -8.01 1.42 8.94
C TYR A 20 -8.77 0.15 9.33
N LEU A 21 -8.80 -0.87 8.47
CA LEU A 21 -9.49 -2.13 8.74
C LEU A 21 -8.81 -2.92 9.85
N MET A 22 -7.47 -2.87 9.96
CA MET A 22 -6.75 -3.49 11.06
C MET A 22 -7.00 -2.82 12.42
N ASN A 23 -7.29 -1.51 12.42
CA ASN A 23 -7.45 -0.71 13.63
C ASN A 23 -8.92 -0.33 13.94
N SER A 24 -9.90 -0.90 13.23
CA SER A 24 -11.32 -0.61 13.43
C SER A 24 -12.15 -1.88 13.62
N ASP A 25 -13.27 -1.75 14.34
CA ASP A 25 -14.22 -2.86 14.57
C ASP A 25 -15.22 -3.06 13.42
N LYS A 26 -14.96 -2.46 12.25
CA LYS A 26 -15.86 -2.53 11.09
C LYS A 26 -15.92 -3.95 10.49
N ILE A 27 -14.80 -4.68 10.54
CA ILE A 27 -14.70 -6.05 10.05
C ILE A 27 -14.00 -6.89 11.11
N LYS A 28 -14.64 -7.96 11.56
CA LYS A 28 -14.06 -8.88 12.56
C LYS A 28 -13.06 -9.84 11.88
N PRO A 29 -11.83 -9.98 12.39
CA PRO A 29 -10.89 -11.00 11.93
C PRO A 29 -11.42 -12.44 12.13
N PRO A 30 -11.05 -13.41 11.27
CA PRO A 30 -10.18 -13.24 10.11
C PRO A 30 -10.94 -12.76 8.86
N PHE A 31 -10.31 -11.85 8.13
CA PHE A 31 -10.75 -11.41 6.80
C PHE A 31 -9.57 -11.41 5.82
N MET A 32 -9.86 -11.43 4.53
CA MET A 32 -8.88 -11.27 3.45
C MET A 32 -9.10 -9.94 2.74
N LEU A 33 -8.04 -9.21 2.45
CA LEU A 33 -8.06 -7.97 1.67
C LEU A 33 -7.23 -8.19 0.41
N PHE A 34 -7.80 -7.88 -0.75
CA PHE A 34 -7.12 -7.91 -2.03
C PHE A 34 -7.09 -6.50 -2.63
N TYR A 35 -5.93 -6.10 -3.14
CA TYR A 35 -5.74 -4.85 -3.87
C TYR A 35 -4.73 -5.07 -5.01
N ILE A 36 -4.91 -4.33 -6.08
CA ILE A 36 -4.06 -4.29 -7.26
C ILE A 36 -3.72 -2.83 -7.48
N GLU A 37 -2.46 -2.53 -7.80
CA GLU A 37 -1.97 -1.16 -7.88
C GLU A 37 -1.48 -0.81 -9.28
N LYS A 38 -1.56 0.49 -9.60
CA LYS A 38 -0.72 1.09 -10.65
C LYS A 38 0.76 0.98 -10.28
N PRO A 39 1.70 1.22 -11.22
CA PRO A 39 3.13 1.16 -10.94
C PRO A 39 3.53 1.95 -9.68
N CYS A 40 4.03 1.22 -8.68
CA CYS A 40 4.43 1.78 -7.40
C CYS A 40 5.57 1.00 -6.75
N ILE A 41 6.30 1.67 -5.86
CA ILE A 41 7.30 1.08 -4.97
C ILE A 41 6.81 1.28 -3.52
N ILE A 42 6.70 0.18 -2.79
CA ILE A 42 6.29 0.18 -1.38
C ILE A 42 7.51 -0.15 -0.52
N VAL A 43 8.11 0.88 0.06
CA VAL A 43 9.29 0.77 0.91
C VAL A 43 8.88 0.21 2.29
N GLY A 44 9.68 -0.69 2.85
CA GLY A 44 9.44 -1.25 4.18
C GLY A 44 9.60 -0.21 5.29
N ARG A 45 9.03 -0.47 6.46
CA ARG A 45 8.92 0.53 7.54
C ARG A 45 10.24 1.20 7.95
N ASN A 46 11.35 0.48 7.87
CA ASN A 46 12.66 0.90 8.38
C ASN A 46 13.75 1.05 7.29
N GLN A 47 13.40 0.90 6.00
CA GLN A 47 14.39 1.05 4.93
C GLN A 47 14.64 2.53 4.59
N ASN A 48 15.86 2.86 4.17
CA ASN A 48 16.20 4.19 3.68
C ASN A 48 15.67 4.37 2.25
N THR A 49 14.57 5.09 2.06
CA THR A 49 13.92 5.24 0.75
C THR A 49 14.88 5.71 -0.33
N MET A 50 15.80 6.63 -0.02
CA MET A 50 16.72 7.19 -1.01
C MET A 50 17.75 6.18 -1.54
N GLU A 51 18.03 5.12 -0.79
CA GLU A 51 18.95 4.05 -1.22
C GLU A 51 18.24 2.89 -1.91
N GLU A 52 16.92 2.79 -1.78
CA GLU A 52 16.11 1.70 -2.33
C GLU A 52 15.54 2.02 -3.72
N ILE A 53 15.57 3.30 -4.14
CA ILE A 53 14.92 3.77 -5.36
C ILE A 53 15.89 4.48 -6.29
N ASN A 54 15.63 4.37 -7.59
CA ASN A 54 16.12 5.33 -8.57
C ASN A 54 15.10 6.48 -8.66
N GLN A 55 15.32 7.56 -7.91
CA GLN A 55 14.37 8.67 -7.80
C GLN A 55 14.05 9.28 -9.18
N LYS A 56 15.08 9.57 -9.99
CA LYS A 56 14.89 10.18 -11.31
C LYS A 56 14.02 9.32 -12.21
N TYR A 57 14.28 8.01 -12.28
CA TYR A 57 13.46 7.09 -13.08
C TYR A 57 12.01 7.05 -12.60
N CYS A 58 11.80 7.04 -11.27
CA CYS A 58 10.45 6.99 -10.70
C CYS A 58 9.66 8.26 -11.01
N GLU A 59 10.30 9.43 -10.90
CA GLU A 59 9.68 10.72 -11.26
C GLU A 59 9.34 10.79 -12.75
N GLU A 60 10.27 10.39 -13.62
CA GLU A 60 10.07 10.38 -15.08
C GLU A 60 8.93 9.45 -15.54
N HIS A 61 8.70 8.34 -14.82
CA HIS A 61 7.68 7.35 -15.16
C HIS A 61 6.40 7.46 -14.30
N GLY A 62 6.31 8.45 -13.41
CA GLY A 62 5.16 8.63 -12.52
C GLY A 62 4.92 7.45 -11.56
N ILE A 63 5.98 6.76 -11.14
CA ILE A 63 5.89 5.64 -10.20
C ILE A 63 5.62 6.18 -8.79
N THR A 64 4.52 5.73 -8.18
CA THR A 64 4.17 6.16 -6.82
C THR A 64 5.10 5.52 -5.80
N ILE A 65 5.67 6.31 -4.90
CA ILE A 65 6.56 5.81 -3.84
C ILE A 65 5.88 6.04 -2.49
N THR A 66 5.71 4.97 -1.71
CA THR A 66 5.09 5.03 -0.37
C THR A 66 5.80 4.09 0.60
N ARG A 67 5.41 4.14 1.88
CA ARG A 67 5.97 3.32 2.95
C ARG A 67 4.85 2.56 3.67
N ARG A 68 5.02 1.25 3.83
CA ARG A 68 4.11 0.41 4.63
C ARG A 68 4.54 0.36 6.11
N LEU A 69 3.65 -0.10 6.96
CA LEU A 69 3.91 -0.25 8.40
C LEU A 69 4.72 -1.49 8.77
N SER A 70 4.75 -2.50 7.89
CA SER A 70 5.51 -3.75 8.04
C SER A 70 6.94 -3.70 7.50
#